data_AF-A0A1X0I754-F1
#
_entry.id   AF-A0A1X0I754-F1
#
_cell.length_a   1.000
_cell.length_b   1.000
_cell.length_c   1.000
_cell.angle_alpha   90.00
_cell.angle_beta   90.00
_cell.angle_gamma   90.00
#
_symmetry.space_group_name_H-M   'P 1'
#
loop_
_entity.id
_entity.type
_entity.pdbx_description
1 polymer ?
#
loop_
_entity_poly.entity_id
_entity_poly.type
_entity_poly.pdbx_seq_one_letter_code
_entity_poly.pdbx_strand_id
1 'polypeptide(L)' 'KGWTTRTNARGETEWLPPPHLDRGQPRTNTYHHPERFLRDEDRDGDDEPD' A
#
# COMPACT_ATOMS: atom_id res chain seq x y z
N LYS A 1 5.36 -17.19 -17.63
CA LYS A 1 4.92 -17.09 -16.22
C LYS A 1 4.74 -15.62 -15.89
N GLY A 2 3.55 -15.20 -15.48
CA GLY A 2 3.22 -13.79 -15.18
C GLY A 2 3.27 -13.48 -13.70
N TRP A 3 2.68 -12.34 -13.33
CA TRP A 3 2.44 -11.96 -11.93
C TRP A 3 1.41 -12.89 -11.28
N THR A 4 1.55 -13.13 -9.98
CA THR A 4 0.58 -13.90 -9.19
C THR A 4 0.18 -13.12 -7.96
N THR A 5 -1.10 -13.14 -7.60
CA THR A 5 -1.61 -12.47 -6.40
C THR A 5 -1.91 -13.50 -5.32
N ARG A 6 -1.55 -13.21 -4.06
CA ARG A 6 -1.93 -14.06 -2.90
C ARG A 6 -2.31 -13.20 -1.70
N THR A 7 -3.12 -13.77 -0.80
CA THR A 7 -3.40 -13.21 0.52
C THR A 7 -2.40 -13.79 1.54
N ASN A 8 -1.74 -12.95 2.32
CA ASN A 8 -0.82 -13.39 3.36
C ASN A 8 -1.54 -13.73 4.68
N ALA A 9 -0.81 -14.22 5.68
CA ALA A 9 -1.37 -14.58 6.99
C ALA A 9 -1.96 -13.38 7.77
N ARG A 10 -1.66 -12.14 7.35
CA ARG A 10 -2.20 -10.90 7.90
C ARG A 10 -3.45 -10.41 7.15
N GLY A 11 -3.89 -11.15 6.12
CA GLY A 11 -5.02 -10.76 5.28
C GLY A 11 -4.66 -9.76 4.17
N GLU A 12 -3.37 -9.48 3.95
CA GLU A 12 -2.92 -8.47 2.98
C GLU A 12 -2.71 -9.09 1.60
N THR A 13 -3.03 -8.32 0.56
CA THR A 13 -2.81 -8.71 -0.85
C THR A 13 -1.36 -8.48 -1.26
N GLU A 14 -0.66 -9.55 -1.63
CA GLU A 14 0.70 -9.53 -2.14
C GLU A 14 0.75 -9.84 -3.65
N TRP A 15 1.61 -9.11 -4.37
CA TRP A 15 1.89 -9.31 -5.79
C TRP A 15 3.26 -9.96 -5.96
N LEU A 16 3.28 -11.21 -6.41
CA LEU A 16 4.48 -12.00 -6.64
C LEU A 16 4.97 -11.80 -8.08
N PRO A 17 6.18 -11.27 -8.29
CA PRO A 17 6.75 -11.13 -9.61
C PRO A 17 7.20 -12.50 -10.16
N PRO A 18 7.38 -12.62 -11.49
CA PRO A 18 8.11 -13.73 -12.09
C PRO A 18 9.53 -13.87 -11.49
N PRO A 19 10.13 -15.08 -11.45
CA PRO A 19 11.42 -15.31 -10.78
C PRO A 19 12.58 -14.42 -11.28
N HIS A 20 12.58 -14.04 -12.55
CA HIS A 20 13.60 -13.15 -13.14
C HIS A 20 13.42 -11.67 -12.76
N LEU A 21 12.28 -11.32 -12.14
CA LEU A 21 11.97 -9.99 -11.62
C LEU A 21 11.88 -9.98 -10.09
N ASP A 22 12.13 -11.09 -9.41
CA ASP A 22 12.19 -11.16 -7.94
C ASP A 22 13.55 -10.64 -7.46
N ARG A 23 13.62 -9.34 -7.15
CA ARG A 23 14.81 -8.65 -6.65
C ARG A 23 14.67 -8.29 -5.17
N GLY A 24 13.74 -8.93 -4.46
CA GLY A 24 13.48 -8.66 -3.04
C GLY A 24 12.69 -7.38 -2.76
N GLN A 25 12.06 -6.78 -3.78
CA GLN A 25 11.18 -5.63 -3.57
C GLN A 25 9.94 -5.99 -2.70
N PRO A 26 9.37 -5.00 -1.97
CA PRO A 26 8.15 -5.20 -1.21
C PRO A 26 7.03 -5.76 -2.10
N ARG A 27 6.39 -6.83 -1.62
CA ARG A 27 5.31 -7.53 -2.35
C ARG A 27 3.94 -6.92 -2.06
N THR A 28 3.83 -6.11 -1.02
CA THR A 28 2.62 -5.39 -0.61
C THR A 28 2.57 -4.03 -1.29
N ASN A 29 1.43 -3.69 -1.92
CA ASN A 29 1.23 -2.37 -2.54
C ASN A 29 0.72 -1.37 -1.49
N THR A 30 1.56 -0.41 -1.09
CA THR A 30 1.23 0.68 -0.15
C THR A 30 0.81 1.98 -0.86
N TYR A 31 0.44 1.91 -2.14
CA TYR A 31 0.05 3.10 -2.92
C TYR A 31 -1.46 3.32 -2.91
N HIS A 32 -2.25 2.24 -2.92
CA HIS A 32 -3.70 2.33 -2.89
C HIS A 32 -4.22 2.29 -1.45
N HIS A 33 -4.19 3.46 -0.83
CA HIS A 33 -4.83 3.72 0.46
C HIS A 33 -6.07 4.61 0.24
N PRO A 34 -7.19 4.09 -0.30
CA PRO A 34 -8.44 4.86 -0.46
C PRO A 34 -8.90 5.52 0.85
N GLU A 35 -8.58 4.92 2.00
CA GLU A 35 -8.81 5.45 3.34
C GLU A 35 -8.11 6.79 3.63
N ARG A 36 -7.03 7.14 2.91
CA ARG A 36 -6.38 8.47 3.04
C ARG A 36 -7.18 9.57 2.35
N PHE A 37 -7.98 9.22 1.35
CA PHE A 37 -8.92 10.13 0.69
C PHE A 37 -10.26 10.22 1.42
N LEU A 38 -10.51 9.30 2.37
CA LEU A 38 -11.68 9.29 3.25
C LEU A 38 -11.38 9.89 4.62
N ARG A 39 -10.23 10.56 4.81
CA ARG A 39 -10.06 11.41 5.99
C ARG A 39 -11.02 12.59 5.85
N ASP A 40 -12.07 12.55 6.66
CA ASP A 40 -12.92 13.69 6.96
C ASP A 40 -12.05 14.91 7.26
N GLU A 41 -12.55 16.07 6.84
CA GLU A 41 -11.97 17.40 6.89
C GLU A 41 -11.73 17.94 8.32
N ASP A 42 -11.62 17.07 9.34
CA ASP A 42 -11.78 17.40 10.76
C ASP A 42 -10.56 17.07 11.64
N ARG A 43 -9.34 17.17 11.10
CA ARG A 43 -8.09 17.17 11.89
C ARG A 43 -6.96 17.77 11.03
N ASP A 44 -6.51 19.01 11.19
CA ASP A 44 -6.22 19.76 12.40
C ASP A 44 -6.44 21.27 12.16
N GLY A 45 -7.24 21.90 13.02
CA GLY A 45 -6.94 23.28 13.43
C GLY A 45 -5.69 23.26 14.31
N ASP A 46 -4.93 24.36 14.23
CA ASP A 46 -3.74 24.69 15.03
C ASP A 46 -2.39 24.11 14.56
N ASP A 47 -1.69 24.84 13.66
CA ASP A 47 -0.30 25.29 13.91
C ASP A 47 0.10 26.44 12.94
N GLU A 48 -0.05 27.66 13.46
CA GLU A 48 0.63 28.97 13.24
C GLU A 48 1.05 29.49 11.83
N PRO A 49 0.65 30.73 11.46
CA PRO A 49 1.28 31.52 10.40
C PRO A 49 2.50 32.33 10.92
N ASP A 50 3.59 32.35 10.15
CA ASP A 50 4.61 33.42 10.14
C ASP A 50 4.74 33.98 8.71
#